data_AF-A0A4Y2H136-F1
#
_entry.id   AF-A0A4Y2H136-F1
#
_cell.length_a   1.000
_cell.length_b   1.000
_cell.length_c   1.000
_cell.angle_alpha   90.00
_cell.angle_beta   90.00
_cell.angle_gamma   90.00
#
_symmetry.space_group_name_H-M   'P 1'
#
loop_
_entity.id
_entity.type
_entity.pdbx_description
1 polymer ?
#
loop_
_entity_poly.entity_id
_entity_poly.type
_entity_poly.pdbx_seq_one_letter_code
_entity_poly.pdbx_strand_id
1 'polypeptide(L)'
;MEARCVLCAEAHDSRVCPMKKKDNFTPRCANCGGPHTASFRGCPKFPKLKKTTSGQSYAAALKGNNKTTTTTEKPTISNGKQKIPTTNLNIEIIQEFSNPNELIDLLQLLKEVKKIMDCIPNIKEVLKKWKTPKVSPRSYSYWLKPFRKTNPRL
;
A
#
# COMPACT_ATOMS: atom_id res chain seq x y z
N MET A 1 -13.01 -13.91 -26.78
CA MET A 1 -12.48 -12.53 -26.60
C MET A 1 -11.06 -12.70 -26.12
N GLU A 2 -10.08 -12.25 -26.88
CA GLU A 2 -8.67 -12.41 -26.52
C GLU A 2 -8.29 -11.40 -25.43
N ALA A 3 -7.56 -11.85 -24.40
CA ALA A 3 -7.13 -10.99 -23.32
C ALA A 3 -6.01 -10.06 -23.81
N ARG A 4 -6.17 -8.75 -23.62
CA ARG A 4 -5.16 -7.75 -23.98
C ARG A 4 -4.50 -7.18 -22.73
N CYS A 5 -3.20 -6.90 -22.82
CA CYS A 5 -2.43 -6.36 -21.72
C CYS A 5 -2.88 -4.94 -21.36
N VAL A 6 -3.02 -4.65 -20.05
CA VAL A 6 -3.45 -3.33 -19.56
C VAL A 6 -2.37 -2.25 -19.68
N LEU A 7 -1.12 -2.64 -19.93
CA LEU A 7 0.05 -1.77 -20.03
C LEU A 7 0.39 -1.40 -21.48
N CYS A 8 0.40 -2.37 -22.40
CA CYS A 8 0.86 -2.18 -23.78
C CYS A 8 -0.19 -2.50 -24.86
N ALA A 9 -1.38 -2.97 -24.48
CA ALA A 9 -2.47 -3.36 -25.40
C ALA A 9 -2.20 -4.57 -26.32
N GLU A 10 -1.05 -5.24 -26.16
CA GLU A 10 -0.70 -6.47 -26.90
C GLU A 10 -1.43 -7.72 -26.37
N ALA A 11 -1.47 -8.77 -27.18
CA ALA A 11 -2.16 -10.03 -26.89
C ALA A 11 -1.37 -10.92 -25.92
N HIS A 12 -1.35 -10.55 -24.64
CA HIS A 12 -0.81 -11.37 -23.56
C HIS A 12 -1.36 -10.93 -22.19
N ASP A 13 -1.17 -11.77 -21.16
CA ASP A 13 -1.46 -11.40 -19.78
C ASP A 13 -0.50 -10.27 -19.33
N SER A 14 -1.02 -9.33 -18.56
CA SER A 14 -0.25 -8.22 -17.99
C SER A 14 0.87 -8.69 -17.04
N ARG A 15 0.77 -9.90 -16.48
CA ARG A 15 1.82 -10.51 -15.65
C ARG A 15 3.10 -10.83 -16.43
N VAL A 16 2.96 -11.24 -17.69
CA VAL A 16 4.08 -11.64 -18.57
C VAL A 16 4.52 -10.51 -19.51
N CYS A 17 4.08 -9.27 -19.23
CA CYS A 17 4.36 -8.13 -20.09
C CYS A 17 5.88 -7.84 -20.17
N PRO A 18 6.49 -7.89 -21.37
CA PRO A 18 7.91 -7.59 -21.53
C PRO A 18 8.23 -6.12 -21.21
N MET A 19 7.24 -5.23 -21.38
CA MET A 19 7.40 -3.80 -21.15
C MET A 19 7.37 -3.40 -19.67
N LYS A 20 7.01 -4.33 -18.76
CA LYS A 20 6.98 -4.05 -17.32
C LYS A 20 8.37 -3.74 -16.74
N LYS A 21 9.44 -4.28 -17.35
CA LYS A 21 10.84 -4.12 -16.89
C LYS A 21 11.59 -3.01 -17.62
N LYS A 22 10.94 -2.25 -18.50
CA LYS A 22 11.59 -1.23 -19.33
C LYS A 22 11.26 0.15 -18.80
N ASP A 23 12.29 0.88 -18.35
CA ASP A 23 12.13 2.19 -17.69
C ASP A 23 11.63 3.31 -18.63
N ASN A 24 11.82 3.14 -19.95
CA ASN A 24 11.45 4.13 -20.97
C ASN A 24 10.29 3.63 -21.86
N PHE A 25 9.23 3.11 -21.25
CA PHE A 25 8.05 2.64 -21.96
C PHE A 25 6.85 3.57 -21.79
N THR A 26 6.28 4.03 -22.90
CA THR A 26 5.01 4.77 -22.90
C THR A 26 3.85 3.77 -22.92
N PRO A 27 2.99 3.73 -21.88
CA PRO A 27 1.87 2.81 -21.84
C PRO A 27 0.85 3.10 -22.94
N ARG A 28 0.24 2.04 -23.46
CA ARG A 28 -0.80 2.10 -24.49
C ARG A 28 -2.10 1.53 -23.96
N CYS A 29 -3.18 2.30 -24.11
CA CYS A 29 -4.48 1.95 -23.56
C CYS A 29 -5.15 0.85 -24.38
N ALA A 30 -5.47 -0.30 -23.77
CA ALA A 30 -6.18 -1.38 -24.46
C ALA A 30 -7.59 -0.99 -24.96
N ASN A 31 -8.20 0.03 -24.36
CA ASN A 31 -9.55 0.48 -24.71
C ASN A 31 -9.54 1.48 -25.88
N CYS A 32 -8.72 2.53 -25.79
CA CYS A 32 -8.72 3.66 -26.75
C CYS A 32 -7.46 3.78 -27.60
N GLY A 33 -6.38 3.07 -27.28
CA GLY A 33 -5.10 3.14 -28.00
C GLY A 33 -4.22 4.35 -27.67
N GLY A 34 -4.66 5.26 -26.78
CA GLY A 34 -3.90 6.46 -26.40
C GLY A 34 -2.71 6.19 -25.46
N PRO A 35 -1.85 7.21 -25.23
CA PRO A 35 -0.62 7.12 -24.43
C PRO A 35 -0.90 7.16 -22.93
N HIS A 36 -1.63 6.16 -22.43
CA HIS A 36 -1.94 5.95 -21.01
C HIS A 36 -2.29 4.49 -20.75
N THR A 37 -2.28 4.05 -19.50
CA THR A 37 -2.71 2.70 -19.12
C THR A 37 -4.23 2.53 -19.23
N ALA A 38 -4.72 1.30 -19.43
CA ALA A 38 -6.17 1.04 -19.55
C ALA A 38 -6.98 1.45 -18.29
N SER A 39 -6.32 1.58 -17.13
CA SER A 39 -6.90 2.01 -15.85
C SER A 39 -7.00 3.53 -15.69
N PHE A 40 -6.50 4.32 -16.65
CA PHE A 40 -6.52 5.78 -16.58
C PHE A 40 -7.96 6.35 -16.63
N ARG A 41 -8.33 7.13 -15.61
CA ARG A 41 -9.69 7.70 -15.45
C ARG A 41 -10.02 8.81 -16.44
N GLY A 42 -9.01 9.42 -17.08
CA GLY A 42 -9.18 10.42 -18.13
C GLY A 42 -9.33 9.84 -19.53
N CYS A 43 -9.40 8.50 -19.68
CA CYS A 43 -9.61 7.89 -20.98
C CYS A 43 -10.97 8.31 -21.57
N PRO A 44 -11.05 8.68 -22.86
CA PRO A 44 -12.32 9.07 -23.50
C PRO A 44 -13.33 7.91 -23.55
N LYS A 45 -12.87 6.66 -23.54
CA LYS A 45 -13.70 5.46 -23.46
C LYS A 45 -13.95 4.98 -22.02
N PHE A 46 -13.54 5.74 -21.01
CA PHE A 46 -13.79 5.38 -19.62
C PHE A 46 -15.31 5.38 -19.36
N PRO A 47 -15.90 4.30 -18.83
CA PRO A 47 -17.33 4.26 -18.54
C PRO A 47 -17.73 5.37 -17.56
N LYS A 48 -18.58 6.29 -18.02
CA LYS A 48 -19.18 7.30 -17.15
C LYS A 48 -20.30 6.65 -16.35
N LEU A 49 -20.08 6.47 -15.06
CA LEU A 49 -21.13 6.01 -14.16
C LEU A 49 -22.24 7.07 -14.15
N LYS A 50 -23.45 6.67 -14.53
CA LYS A 50 -24.63 7.53 -14.34
C LYS A 50 -24.85 7.64 -12.83
N LYS A 51 -25.08 8.87 -12.34
CA LYS A 51 -25.47 9.08 -10.94
C LYS A 51 -26.76 8.31 -10.73
N THR A 52 -26.74 7.31 -9.86
CA THR A 52 -27.97 6.65 -9.41
C THR A 52 -28.81 7.69 -8.67
N THR A 53 -30.12 7.72 -8.91
CA THR A 53 -31.03 8.58 -8.17
C THR A 53 -30.88 8.33 -6.68
N SER A 54 -30.85 9.39 -5.87
CA SER A 54 -30.72 9.29 -4.42
C SER A 54 -31.78 8.35 -3.85
N GLY A 55 -31.36 7.36 -3.06
CA GLY A 55 -32.26 6.39 -2.42
C GLY A 55 -32.35 5.02 -3.10
N GLN A 56 -31.78 4.84 -4.30
CA GLN A 56 -31.69 3.51 -4.92
C GLN A 56 -30.32 2.88 -4.67
N SER A 57 -30.31 1.67 -4.12
CA SER A 57 -29.08 0.88 -4.00
C SER A 57 -28.64 0.39 -5.38
N TYR A 58 -27.34 0.15 -5.56
CA TYR A 58 -26.79 -0.42 -6.81
C TYR A 58 -27.50 -1.73 -7.19
N ALA A 59 -27.80 -2.58 -6.21
CA ALA A 59 -28.54 -3.83 -6.40
C ALA A 59 -29.98 -3.59 -6.89
N ALA A 60 -30.67 -2.56 -6.39
CA ALA A 60 -32.02 -2.21 -6.83
C ALA A 60 -32.04 -1.72 -8.29
N ALA A 61 -31.03 -0.95 -8.70
CA ALA A 61 -30.93 -0.43 -10.07
C ALA A 61 -30.68 -1.53 -11.13
N LEU A 62 -30.01 -2.63 -10.76
CA LEU A 62 -29.75 -3.76 -11.66
C LEU A 62 -30.99 -4.67 -11.88
N LYS A 63 -32.00 -4.61 -11.00
CA LYS A 63 -33.18 -5.49 -11.08
C LYS A 63 -34.13 -5.15 -12.24
N GLY A 64 -34.00 -3.97 -12.86
CA GLY A 64 -34.96 -3.48 -13.86
C GLY A 64 -34.73 -3.91 -15.32
N ASN A 65 -33.56 -4.45 -15.67
CA ASN A 65 -33.17 -4.65 -17.08
C ASN A 65 -32.77 -6.11 -17.41
N ASN A 66 -33.53 -7.09 -16.91
CA ASN A 66 -33.27 -8.49 -17.24
C ASN A 66 -33.94 -8.90 -18.57
N LYS A 67 -33.17 -8.86 -19.67
CA LYS A 67 -33.26 -9.89 -20.71
C LYS A 67 -31.95 -10.70 -20.69
N THR A 68 -32.02 -11.90 -20.09
CA THR A 68 -31.27 -13.18 -20.31
C THR A 68 -29.79 -13.12 -20.73
N THR A 69 -28.80 -13.88 -20.23
CA THR A 69 -28.61 -15.04 -19.33
C THR A 69 -27.08 -15.16 -19.16
N THR A 70 -26.50 -15.58 -18.03
CA THR A 70 -26.07 -16.98 -17.80
C THR A 70 -25.68 -17.15 -16.34
N THR A 71 -26.24 -18.20 -15.74
CA THR A 71 -26.04 -18.75 -14.41
C THR A 71 -24.57 -19.00 -14.04
N THR A 72 -24.12 -18.51 -12.88
CA THR A 72 -23.17 -19.24 -12.03
C THR A 72 -23.39 -18.81 -10.58
N GLU A 73 -23.25 -19.77 -9.68
CA GLU A 73 -23.89 -19.87 -8.38
C GLU A 73 -23.34 -18.91 -7.29
N LYS A 74 -24.21 -18.72 -6.29
CA LYS A 74 -24.04 -17.95 -5.05
C LYS A 74 -22.97 -18.59 -4.14
N PRO A 75 -22.20 -17.79 -3.38
CA PRO A 75 -22.24 -18.01 -1.92
C PRO A 75 -22.67 -16.77 -1.13
N THR A 76 -23.07 -17.05 0.11
CA THR A 76 -23.95 -16.28 0.99
C THR A 76 -23.15 -15.66 2.15
N ILE A 77 -23.35 -14.35 2.42
CA ILE A 77 -23.31 -13.61 3.72
C ILE A 77 -21.94 -13.62 4.46
N SER A 78 -21.34 -12.49 4.88
CA SER A 78 -21.80 -11.66 6.01
C SER A 78 -21.20 -10.25 6.09
N ASN A 79 -21.98 -9.35 6.69
CA ASN A 79 -21.69 -7.98 7.07
C ASN A 79 -20.34 -7.74 7.77
N GLY A 80 -19.73 -6.59 7.49
CA GLY A 80 -18.63 -6.03 8.28
C GLY A 80 -18.21 -4.64 7.79
N LYS A 81 -18.78 -3.59 8.40
CA LYS A 81 -18.23 -2.23 8.40
C LYS A 81 -16.75 -2.30 8.83
N GLN A 82 -15.84 -1.67 8.09
CA GLN A 82 -14.72 -0.92 8.69
C GLN A 82 -13.99 -0.05 7.66
N LYS A 83 -13.67 1.17 8.11
CA LYS A 83 -12.96 2.23 7.38
C LYS A 83 -11.46 1.91 7.40
N ILE A 84 -10.77 2.07 6.26
CA ILE A 84 -9.31 1.90 6.15
C ILE A 84 -8.66 3.29 6.03
N PRO A 85 -7.71 3.67 6.91
CA PRO A 85 -6.60 4.54 6.54
C PRO A 85 -5.50 3.67 5.93
N THR A 86 -5.09 4.00 4.70
CA THR A 86 -4.01 3.31 3.97
C THR A 86 -2.65 3.83 4.44
N THR A 87 -1.80 2.95 4.95
CA THR A 87 -0.33 3.18 4.99
C THR A 87 0.33 2.09 4.16
N ASN A 88 0.93 2.48 3.04
CA ASN A 88 1.74 1.59 2.21
C ASN A 88 2.98 1.14 3.01
N LEU A 89 3.06 -0.15 3.34
CA LEU A 89 4.29 -0.80 3.76
C LEU A 89 4.73 -1.75 2.64
N ASN A 90 6.04 -1.75 2.38
CA ASN A 90 6.69 -2.44 1.27
C ASN A 90 6.37 -3.95 1.29
N ILE A 91 5.92 -4.49 0.16
CA ILE A 91 5.32 -5.82 0.01
C ILE A 91 6.33 -6.98 0.18
N GLU A 92 7.63 -6.70 0.29
CA GLU A 92 8.67 -7.74 0.36
C GLU A 92 8.80 -8.45 1.73
N ILE A 93 8.16 -7.94 2.79
CA ILE A 93 8.25 -8.51 4.16
C ILE A 93 7.19 -9.60 4.42
N ILE A 94 6.14 -9.70 3.61
CA ILE A 94 4.96 -10.52 3.91
C ILE A 94 5.18 -12.02 3.57
N GLN A 95 6.29 -12.37 2.92
CA GLN A 95 6.55 -13.74 2.44
C GLN A 95 7.07 -14.71 3.55
N GLU A 96 7.49 -14.23 4.73
CA GLU A 96 8.10 -15.07 5.78
C GLU A 96 7.23 -15.33 7.03
N PHE A 97 6.03 -14.75 7.13
CA PHE A 97 5.20 -14.91 8.32
C PHE A 97 4.09 -15.94 8.10
N SER A 98 4.34 -17.18 8.53
CA SER A 98 3.38 -18.30 8.45
C SER A 98 2.13 -18.11 9.34
N ASN A 99 2.10 -17.11 10.22
CA ASN A 99 1.04 -16.91 11.20
C ASN A 99 0.60 -15.43 11.29
N PRO A 100 -0.70 -15.11 11.12
CA PRO A 100 -1.21 -13.75 11.24
C PRO A 100 -1.05 -13.13 12.63
N ASN A 101 -0.91 -13.93 13.69
CA ASN A 101 -0.74 -13.42 15.06
C ASN A 101 0.66 -12.84 15.29
N GLU A 102 1.71 -13.46 14.75
CA GLU A 102 3.10 -12.98 14.83
C GLU A 102 3.27 -11.59 14.20
N LEU A 103 2.54 -11.35 13.10
CA LEU A 103 2.54 -10.05 12.43
C LEU A 103 1.90 -8.96 13.29
N ILE A 104 0.83 -9.30 14.01
CA ILE A 104 0.13 -8.38 14.90
C ILE A 104 1.03 -8.05 16.10
N ASP A 105 1.70 -9.05 16.68
CA ASP A 105 2.62 -8.85 17.80
C ASP A 105 3.83 -8.00 17.40
N LEU A 106 4.39 -8.22 16.21
CA LEU A 106 5.45 -7.37 15.66
C LEU A 106 4.98 -5.92 15.46
N LEU A 107 3.78 -5.72 14.94
CA LEU A 107 3.22 -4.39 14.75
C LEU A 107 2.97 -3.68 16.10
N GLN A 108 2.54 -4.43 17.12
CA GLN A 108 2.39 -3.94 18.48
C GLN A 108 3.74 -3.57 19.09
N LEU A 109 4.76 -4.41 18.92
CA LEU A 109 6.12 -4.15 19.37
C LEU A 109 6.69 -2.88 18.73
N LEU A 110 6.51 -2.71 17.41
CA LEU A 110 6.92 -1.50 16.69
C LEU A 110 6.23 -0.24 17.24
N LYS A 111 4.97 -0.36 17.66
CA LYS A 111 4.22 0.75 18.27
C LYS A 111 4.81 1.13 19.64
N GLU A 112 5.20 0.17 20.47
CA GLU A 112 5.85 0.45 21.75
C GLU A 112 7.24 1.08 21.57
N VAL A 113 8.04 0.56 20.63
CA VAL A 113 9.35 1.15 20.29
C VAL A 113 9.21 2.60 19.84
N LYS A 114 8.18 2.90 19.03
CA LYS A 114 7.90 4.28 18.62
C LYS A 114 7.63 5.20 19.80
N LYS A 115 6.84 4.77 20.78
CA LYS A 115 6.58 5.57 21.99
C LYS A 115 7.87 5.88 22.75
N ILE A 116 8.76 4.90 22.89
CA ILE A 116 10.06 5.10 23.54
C ILE A 116 10.91 6.11 22.76
N MET A 117 10.93 6.00 21.43
CA MET A 117 11.66 6.90 20.54
C MET A 117 11.16 8.35 20.65
N ASP A 118 9.85 8.54 20.83
CA ASP A 118 9.21 9.85 20.96
C ASP A 118 9.48 10.49 22.34
N CYS A 119 9.76 9.69 23.38
CA CYS A 119 10.16 10.19 24.69
C CYS A 119 11.57 10.79 24.74
N ILE A 120 12.40 10.56 23.71
CA ILE A 120 13.77 11.09 23.65
C ILE A 120 13.75 12.41 22.87
N PRO A 121 13.79 13.58 23.55
CA PRO A 121 13.88 14.85 22.84
C PRO A 121 15.19 14.88 22.05
N ASN A 122 15.13 15.40 20.82
CA ASN A 122 16.27 15.51 19.90
C ASN A 122 16.80 14.20 19.27
N ILE A 123 16.02 13.11 19.28
CA ILE A 123 16.41 11.85 18.61
C ILE A 123 16.84 12.05 17.14
N LYS A 124 16.16 12.94 16.40
CA LYS A 124 16.48 13.28 15.01
C LYS A 124 17.85 13.94 14.87
N GLU A 125 18.25 14.77 15.83
CA GLU A 125 19.55 15.44 15.86
C GLU A 125 20.67 14.45 16.20
N VAL A 126 20.42 13.52 17.12
CA VAL A 126 21.37 12.43 17.44
C VAL A 126 21.57 11.52 16.23
N LEU A 127 20.49 11.13 15.53
CA LEU A 127 20.57 10.31 14.32
C LEU A 127 21.32 11.02 13.18
N LYS A 128 21.16 12.34 13.02
CA LYS A 128 21.95 13.13 12.06
C LYS A 128 23.44 13.12 12.39
N LYS A 129 23.81 13.27 13.67
CA LYS A 129 25.22 13.21 14.13
C LYS A 129 25.85 11.83 13.90
N TRP A 130 25.06 10.77 13.97
CA TRP A 130 25.51 9.41 13.70
C TRP A 130 25.67 9.11 12.20
N LYS A 131 24.93 9.81 11.33
CA LYS A 131 25.03 9.66 9.87
C LYS A 131 26.25 10.37 9.27
N THR A 132 26.90 11.24 10.04
CA THR A 132 28.16 11.87 9.64
C THR A 132 29.37 11.04 10.11
N PRO A 133 30.24 10.55 9.22
CA PRO A 133 31.47 9.88 9.63
C PRO A 133 32.48 10.92 10.13
N LYS A 134 32.55 11.11 11.45
CA LYS A 134 33.70 11.71 12.15
C LYS A 134 34.04 10.78 13.32
N VAL A 135 34.74 9.65 13.07
CA VAL A 135 36.21 9.45 12.95
C VAL A 135 36.90 9.32 14.32
N SER A 136 37.77 8.29 14.41
CA SER A 136 38.76 7.98 15.46
C SER A 136 38.31 7.13 16.67
N PRO A 137 38.93 5.95 16.91
CA PRO A 137 38.59 5.03 18.03
C PRO A 137 38.81 5.55 19.47
N ARG A 138 39.24 6.80 19.68
CA ARG A 138 39.72 7.27 21.00
C ARG A 138 38.73 8.07 21.85
N SER A 139 37.47 8.22 21.42
CA SER A 139 36.52 9.16 22.05
C SER A 139 35.39 8.54 22.90
N TYR A 140 35.27 7.20 22.97
CA TYR A 140 34.10 6.57 23.62
C TYR A 140 33.97 6.81 25.14
N SER A 141 34.99 7.35 25.81
CA SER A 141 34.96 7.64 27.26
C SER A 141 34.17 8.90 27.64
N TYR A 142 33.81 9.76 26.69
CA TYR A 142 33.08 11.01 26.99
C TYR A 142 31.55 10.86 26.96
N TRP A 143 31.02 9.79 26.37
CA TRP A 143 29.58 9.65 26.12
C TRP A 143 28.80 8.84 27.18
N LEU A 144 29.48 8.16 28.11
CA LEU A 144 28.84 7.51 29.28
C LEU A 144 28.67 8.42 30.50
N LYS A 145 29.13 9.69 30.44
CA LYS A 145 29.03 10.62 31.57
C LYS A 145 27.63 11.15 31.92
N PRO A 146 26.59 11.12 31.07
CA PRO A 146 25.27 11.63 31.48
C PRO A 146 24.54 10.74 32.50
N PHE A 147 24.84 9.43 32.56
CA PHE A 147 24.10 8.49 33.42
C PHE A 147 24.52 8.46 34.90
N ARG A 148 25.56 9.21 35.30
CA ARG A 148 26.02 9.24 36.72
C ARG A 148 25.51 10.44 37.54
N LYS A 149 24.66 11.30 36.98
CA LYS A 149 24.24 12.54 37.67
C LYS A 149 22.75 12.83 37.60
N THR A 150 21.90 11.85 37.93
CA THR A 150 20.57 12.11 38.49
C THR A 150 20.14 10.92 39.34
N ASN A 151 20.60 10.87 40.59
CA ASN A 151 19.84 10.22 41.65
C ASN A 151 20.11 10.93 42.98
N PRO A 152 19.45 12.06 43.27
CA PRO A 152 19.35 12.55 44.62
C PRO A 152 18.16 11.85 45.28
N ARG A 153 18.47 10.91 46.19
CA ARG A 153 17.55 10.20 47.10
C ARG A 153 16.63 9.15 46.47
N LEU A 154 17.11 7.90 46.49
CA LEU A 154 16.49 6.77 47.20
C LEU A 154 17.59 5.73 47.46
#